data_AF-A0A2A7MNL7-F1
#
_entry.id   AF-A0A2A7MNL7-F1
#
_cell.length_a   1.000
_cell.length_b   1.000
_cell.length_c   1.000
_cell.angle_alpha   90.00
_cell.angle_beta   90.00
_cell.angle_gamma   90.00
#
_symmetry.space_group_name_H-M   'P 1'
#
loop_
_entity.id
_entity.type
_entity.pdbx_description
1 polymer ?
#
loop_
_entity_poly.entity_id
_entity_poly.type
_entity_poly.pdbx_seq_one_letter_code
_entity_poly.pdbx_strand_id
1 'polypeptide(L)'
;MLILFLLIIILLSIGAGMFYINKYENTISSLRLDLRLTKKQLDTLINKSKTSDKNFTIEFCDIDYIYGTLEDSSHIYIYPDLASPCIYISNELLKVNIIEKASVENNIWYYVQLPIDSNINSKGWVISSSLSNLYNEPLSPTYNDQDNIGLDEKINS
;
A
#
# COMPACT_ATOMS: atom_id res chain seq x y z
N MET A 1 65.10 34.69 32.34
CA MET A 1 63.87 35.25 31.74
C MET A 1 63.57 34.65 30.36
N LEU A 2 64.49 34.70 29.39
CA LEU A 2 64.25 34.17 28.03
C LEU A 2 63.99 32.65 27.98
N ILE A 3 64.72 31.84 28.77
CA ILE A 3 64.51 30.38 28.86
C ILE A 3 63.12 30.02 29.43
N LEU A 4 62.63 30.80 30.40
CA LEU A 4 61.33 30.60 31.04
C LEU A 4 60.20 30.93 30.06
N PHE A 5 60.39 31.99 29.27
CA PHE A 5 59.47 32.38 28.20
C PHE A 5 59.37 31.30 27.10
N LEU A 6 60.50 30.72 26.70
CA LEU A 6 60.53 29.61 25.74
C LEU A 6 59.75 28.38 26.27
N LEU A 7 59.94 28.04 27.55
CA LEU A 7 59.24 26.92 28.19
C LEU A 7 57.71 27.10 28.17
N ILE A 8 57.23 28.32 28.43
CA ILE A 8 55.80 28.66 28.41
C ILE A 8 55.22 28.50 27.00
N ILE A 9 55.94 28.94 25.96
CA ILE A 9 55.49 28.80 24.57
C ILE A 9 55.37 27.32 24.18
N ILE A 10 56.36 26.51 24.56
CA ILE A 10 56.34 25.07 24.29
C ILE A 10 55.13 24.42 24.98
N LEU A 11 54.88 24.75 26.25
CA LEU A 11 53.74 24.20 26.98
C LEU A 11 52.39 24.60 26.35
N LEU A 12 52.26 25.85 25.89
CA LEU A 12 51.06 26.34 25.21
C LEU A 12 50.83 25.61 23.87
N SER A 13 51.90 25.36 23.12
CA SER A 13 51.84 24.66 21.83
C SER A 13 51.38 23.21 21.98
N ILE A 14 51.84 22.52 23.03
CA ILE A 14 51.43 21.14 23.34
C ILE A 14 49.97 21.10 23.77
N GLY A 15 49.54 22.05 24.62
CA GLY A 15 48.15 22.15 25.06
C GLY A 15 47.19 22.39 23.89
N ALA A 16 47.53 23.32 22.99
CA ALA A 16 46.76 23.57 21.78
C ALA A 16 46.71 22.33 20.87
N GLY A 17 47.85 21.66 20.65
CA GLY A 17 47.94 20.44 19.85
C GLY A 17 47.04 19.32 20.38
N MET A 18 47.08 19.04 21.68
CA MET A 18 46.21 18.03 22.30
C MET A 18 44.73 18.38 22.19
N PHE A 19 44.36 19.67 22.34
CA PHE A 19 42.98 20.11 22.17
C PHE A 19 42.46 19.85 20.75
N TYR A 20 43.25 20.16 19.72
CA TYR A 20 42.88 19.89 18.34
C TYR A 20 42.73 18.39 18.08
N ILE A 21 43.69 17.56 18.51
CA ILE A 21 43.64 16.10 18.32
C ILE A 21 42.37 15.51 18.93
N ASN A 22 42.07 15.84 20.19
CA ASN A 22 40.88 15.33 20.88
C ASN A 22 39.58 15.73 20.15
N LYS A 23 39.50 16.98 19.65
CA LYS A 23 38.34 17.44 18.88
C LYS A 23 38.17 16.66 17.58
N TYR A 24 39.27 16.41 16.85
CA TYR A 24 39.23 15.62 15.63
C TYR A 24 38.87 14.16 15.90
N GLU A 25 39.45 13.53 16.92
CA GLU A 25 39.13 12.14 17.26
C GLU A 25 37.66 11.93 17.63
N ASN A 26 37.08 12.84 18.41
CA ASN A 26 35.66 12.81 18.77
C ASN A 26 34.75 12.99 17.54
N THR A 27 35.17 13.82 16.59
CA THR A 27 34.41 14.02 15.33
C THR A 27 34.52 12.80 14.42
N ILE A 28 35.70 12.17 14.36
CA ILE A 28 35.93 10.98 13.54
C ILE A 28 35.19 9.77 14.12
N SER A 29 35.10 9.65 15.45
CA SER A 29 34.39 8.56 16.10
C SER A 29 32.88 8.64 15.87
N SER A 30 32.28 9.84 15.95
CA SER A 30 30.87 10.03 15.62
C SER A 30 30.57 9.73 14.15
N LEU A 31 31.39 10.25 13.23
CA LEU A 31 31.25 9.96 11.79
C LEU A 31 31.35 8.46 11.47
N ARG A 32 32.26 7.73 12.13
CA ARG A 32 32.39 6.27 11.97
C ARG A 32 31.15 5.53 12.46
N LEU A 33 30.57 5.98 13.57
CA LEU A 33 29.34 5.40 14.12
C LEU A 33 28.18 5.63 13.17
N ASP A 34 28.01 6.85 12.67
CA ASP A 34 26.95 7.20 11.72
C ASP A 34 27.06 6.38 10.44
N LEU A 35 28.26 6.29 9.84
CA LEU A 35 28.51 5.45 8.67
C LEU A 35 28.14 3.98 8.91
N ARG A 36 28.46 3.44 10.10
CA ARG A 36 28.11 2.07 10.46
C ARG A 36 26.59 1.88 10.57
N LEU A 37 25.89 2.83 11.17
CA LEU A 37 24.44 2.78 11.30
C LEU A 37 23.74 2.90 9.94
N THR A 38 24.15 3.87 9.11
CA THR A 38 23.64 4.06 7.75
C THR A 38 23.89 2.83 6.90
N LYS A 39 25.09 2.25 6.97
CA LYS A 39 25.41 1.00 6.24
C LYS A 39 24.51 -0.15 6.70
N LYS A 40 24.30 -0.31 8.01
CA LYS A 40 23.42 -1.36 8.54
C LYS A 40 21.98 -1.17 8.05
N GLN A 41 21.47 0.06 8.05
CA GLN A 41 20.13 0.38 7.52
C GLN A 41 20.05 0.07 6.02
N LEU A 42 21.05 0.47 5.25
CA LEU A 42 21.12 0.16 3.82
C LEU A 42 21.14 -1.35 3.57
N ASP A 43 21.98 -2.10 4.29
CA ASP A 43 22.06 -3.56 4.17
C ASP A 43 20.72 -4.23 4.51
N THR A 44 20.01 -3.73 5.53
CA THR A 44 18.66 -4.22 5.84
C THR A 44 17.64 -3.91 4.74
N LEU A 45 17.71 -2.73 4.13
CA LEU A 45 16.82 -2.36 3.01
C LEU A 45 17.12 -3.19 1.77
N ILE A 46 18.39 -3.38 1.42
CA ILE A 46 18.81 -4.24 0.30
C ILE A 46 18.35 -5.68 0.54
N ASN A 47 18.52 -6.21 1.74
CA ASN A 47 18.07 -7.57 2.04
C ASN A 47 16.54 -7.68 2.03
N LYS A 48 15.81 -6.63 2.41
CA LYS A 48 14.36 -6.56 2.28
C LYS A 48 13.90 -6.43 0.82
N SER A 49 14.69 -5.78 -0.05
CA SER A 49 14.37 -5.63 -1.48
C SER A 49 14.77 -6.85 -2.31
N LYS A 50 15.64 -7.73 -1.79
CA LYS A 50 15.92 -9.06 -2.37
C LYS A 50 14.74 -10.03 -2.19
N THR A 51 13.51 -9.52 -2.23
CA THR A 51 12.33 -10.35 -2.46
C THR A 51 12.43 -10.91 -3.85
N SER A 52 12.85 -12.19 -3.91
CA SER A 52 12.70 -13.15 -4.99
C SER A 52 12.40 -12.55 -6.37
N ASP A 53 13.39 -12.55 -7.27
CA ASP A 53 13.23 -12.36 -8.73
C ASP A 53 12.40 -13.50 -9.37
N LYS A 54 11.35 -13.96 -8.71
CA LYS A 54 10.42 -14.93 -9.26
C LYS A 54 9.60 -14.18 -10.29
N ASN A 55 9.65 -14.67 -11.52
CA ASN A 55 8.77 -14.22 -12.57
C ASN A 55 7.33 -14.46 -12.12
N PHE A 56 6.61 -13.37 -11.84
CA PHE A 56 5.19 -13.40 -11.55
C PHE A 56 4.45 -13.63 -12.87
N THR A 57 3.81 -14.79 -13.00
CA THR A 57 3.08 -15.17 -14.23
C THR A 57 1.60 -14.95 -13.99
N ILE A 58 0.99 -14.10 -14.83
CA ILE A 58 -0.44 -13.83 -14.82
C ILE A 58 -1.01 -14.37 -16.13
N GLU A 59 -1.97 -15.27 -16.02
CA GLU A 59 -2.73 -15.75 -17.16
C GLU A 59 -4.07 -14.99 -17.20
N PHE A 60 -4.29 -14.20 -18.24
CA PHE A 60 -5.58 -13.53 -18.45
C PHE A 60 -6.57 -14.50 -19.07
N CYS A 61 -7.75 -14.61 -18.46
CA CYS A 61 -8.80 -15.55 -18.87
C CYS A 61 -10.03 -14.82 -19.37
N ASP A 62 -10.89 -15.53 -20.12
CA ASP A 62 -12.18 -15.02 -20.54
C ASP A 62 -13.09 -14.73 -19.33
N ILE A 63 -13.88 -13.67 -19.44
CA ILE A 63 -14.76 -13.19 -18.39
C ILE A 63 -16.06 -13.98 -18.42
N ASP A 64 -16.39 -14.65 -17.31
CA ASP A 64 -17.65 -15.40 -17.17
C ASP A 64 -18.80 -14.53 -16.65
N TYR A 65 -18.45 -13.48 -15.88
CA TYR A 65 -19.38 -12.64 -15.12
C TYR A 65 -19.02 -11.16 -15.26
N ILE A 66 -20.01 -10.31 -15.55
CA ILE A 66 -19.82 -8.85 -15.69
C ILE A 66 -19.99 -8.14 -14.34
N TYR A 67 -20.73 -8.70 -13.39
CA TYR A 67 -20.98 -8.08 -12.10
C TYR A 67 -20.78 -9.05 -10.94
N GLY A 68 -20.48 -8.49 -9.77
CA GLY A 68 -20.41 -9.22 -8.52
C GLY A 68 -20.72 -8.34 -7.32
N THR A 69 -20.97 -8.96 -6.17
CA THR A 69 -21.10 -8.28 -4.88
C THR A 69 -19.85 -8.53 -4.06
N LEU A 70 -19.11 -7.47 -3.78
CA LEU A 70 -17.97 -7.47 -2.89
C LEU A 70 -18.45 -7.63 -1.44
N GLU A 71 -17.91 -8.63 -0.73
CA GLU A 71 -18.24 -8.87 0.67
C GLU A 71 -17.67 -7.79 1.60
N ASP A 72 -18.25 -7.64 2.78
CA ASP A 72 -17.73 -6.74 3.81
C ASP A 72 -16.29 -7.11 4.19
N SER A 73 -15.46 -6.10 4.47
CA SER A 73 -14.05 -6.22 4.82
C SER A 73 -13.17 -6.89 3.74
N SER A 74 -13.66 -6.91 2.49
CA SER A 74 -12.88 -7.38 1.35
C SER A 74 -11.78 -6.39 0.97
N HIS A 75 -10.63 -6.93 0.58
CA HIS A 75 -9.44 -6.18 0.23
C HIS A 75 -9.29 -6.08 -1.28
N ILE A 76 -8.92 -4.89 -1.75
CA ILE A 76 -8.65 -4.63 -3.17
C ILE A 76 -7.19 -4.25 -3.33
N TYR A 77 -6.55 -4.85 -4.32
CA TYR A 77 -5.12 -4.83 -4.52
C TYR A 77 -4.73 -4.16 -5.85
N ILE A 78 -3.48 -3.68 -5.93
CA ILE A 78 -2.91 -3.10 -7.16
C ILE A 78 -2.67 -4.15 -8.24
N TYR A 79 -2.23 -5.36 -7.84
CA TYR A 79 -1.98 -6.49 -8.72
C TYR A 79 -2.55 -7.78 -8.10
N PRO A 80 -2.81 -8.84 -8.89
CA PRO A 80 -3.51 -10.05 -8.44
C PRO A 80 -2.63 -10.97 -7.56
N ASP A 81 -2.18 -10.46 -6.41
CA ASP A 81 -1.39 -11.17 -5.41
C ASP A 81 -1.76 -10.67 -4.01
N LEU A 82 -1.72 -11.54 -3.01
CA LEU A 82 -1.95 -11.20 -1.61
C LEU A 82 -0.81 -10.37 -1.02
N ALA A 83 0.40 -10.44 -1.60
CA ALA A 83 1.52 -9.59 -1.21
C ALA A 83 1.42 -8.16 -1.80
N SER A 84 0.45 -7.90 -2.68
CA SER A 84 0.22 -6.58 -3.24
C SER A 84 -0.19 -5.58 -2.15
N PRO A 85 0.21 -4.31 -2.27
CA PRO A 85 -0.41 -3.24 -1.51
C PRO A 85 -1.93 -3.23 -1.71
N CYS A 86 -2.66 -3.10 -0.60
CA CYS A 86 -4.11 -2.89 -0.59
C CYS A 86 -4.41 -1.40 -0.84
N ILE A 87 -5.28 -1.11 -1.79
CA ILE A 87 -5.69 0.25 -2.17
C ILE A 87 -7.04 0.66 -1.60
N TYR A 88 -7.88 -0.31 -1.24
CA TYR A 88 -9.22 -0.09 -0.72
C TYR A 88 -9.69 -1.30 0.09
N ILE A 89 -10.37 -1.03 1.20
CA ILE A 89 -11.03 -2.03 2.03
C ILE A 89 -12.52 -1.69 2.01
N SER A 90 -13.36 -2.65 1.66
CA SER A 90 -14.81 -2.46 1.68
C SER A 90 -15.30 -2.41 3.12
N ASN A 91 -16.11 -1.40 3.45
CA ASN A 91 -16.77 -1.30 4.77
C ASN A 91 -18.19 -1.88 4.76
N GLU A 92 -18.74 -2.15 3.57
CA GLU A 92 -20.11 -2.60 3.35
C GLU A 92 -20.16 -3.54 2.14
N LEU A 93 -21.30 -4.21 1.94
CA LEU A 93 -21.59 -5.00 0.74
C LEU A 93 -21.74 -4.07 -0.47
N LEU A 94 -20.88 -4.23 -1.46
CA LEU A 94 -20.81 -3.30 -2.60
C LEU A 94 -20.99 -4.03 -3.92
N LYS A 95 -21.88 -3.53 -4.78
CA LYS A 95 -22.00 -4.05 -6.16
C LYS A 95 -20.87 -3.49 -7.01
N VAL A 96 -20.09 -4.37 -7.63
CA VAL A 96 -18.92 -4.01 -8.44
C VAL A 96 -19.06 -4.55 -9.86
N ASN A 97 -18.46 -3.85 -10.80
CA ASN A 97 -18.37 -4.26 -12.20
C ASN A 97 -17.03 -4.99 -12.42
N ILE A 98 -17.07 -6.18 -13.00
CA ILE A 98 -15.91 -7.00 -13.33
C ILE A 98 -15.46 -6.65 -14.75
N ILE A 99 -14.22 -6.20 -14.88
CA ILE A 99 -13.62 -5.76 -16.14
C ILE A 99 -12.73 -6.85 -16.72
N GLU A 100 -11.97 -7.55 -15.90
CA GLU A 100 -11.05 -8.61 -16.34
C GLU A 100 -11.01 -9.77 -15.35
N LYS A 101 -10.61 -10.93 -15.84
CA LYS A 101 -10.36 -12.13 -15.04
C LYS A 101 -8.92 -12.59 -15.30
N ALA A 102 -8.23 -12.95 -14.23
CA ALA A 102 -6.89 -13.52 -14.30
C ALA A 102 -6.73 -14.72 -13.37
N SER A 103 -5.84 -15.63 -13.74
CA SER A 103 -5.39 -16.76 -12.93
C SER A 103 -3.95 -16.53 -12.53
N VAL A 104 -3.68 -16.59 -11.22
CA VAL A 104 -2.35 -16.44 -10.63
C VAL A 104 -2.15 -17.52 -9.58
N GLU A 105 -1.13 -18.37 -9.76
CA GLU A 105 -0.77 -19.42 -8.80
C GLU A 105 -1.97 -20.28 -8.34
N ASN A 106 -2.83 -20.67 -9.30
CA ASN A 106 -4.08 -21.41 -9.10
C ASN A 106 -5.21 -20.66 -8.39
N ASN A 107 -5.06 -19.36 -8.12
CA ASN A 107 -6.13 -18.51 -7.62
C ASN A 107 -6.73 -17.68 -8.74
N ILE A 108 -8.05 -17.53 -8.73
CA ILE A 108 -8.78 -16.68 -9.67
C ILE A 108 -8.91 -15.29 -9.07
N TRP A 109 -8.60 -14.29 -9.88
CA TRP A 109 -8.67 -12.88 -9.55
C TRP A 109 -9.54 -12.15 -10.55
N TYR A 110 -10.24 -11.13 -10.07
CA TYR A 110 -11.07 -10.27 -10.89
C TYR A 110 -10.58 -8.83 -10.75
N TYR A 111 -10.41 -8.16 -11.88
CA TYR A 111 -10.19 -6.72 -11.90
C TYR A 111 -11.55 -6.04 -11.87
N VAL A 112 -11.86 -5.35 -10.78
CA VAL A 112 -13.18 -4.78 -10.52
C VAL A 112 -13.14 -3.26 -10.50
N GLN A 113 -14.23 -2.65 -10.95
CA GLN A 113 -14.52 -1.24 -10.78
C GLN A 113 -15.56 -1.04 -9.68
N LEU A 114 -15.18 -0.20 -8.72
CA LEU A 114 -15.99 0.23 -7.60
C LEU A 114 -16.98 1.34 -8.04
N PRO A 115 -18.21 1.34 -7.53
CA PRO A 115 -19.20 2.41 -7.71
C PRO A 115 -18.89 3.61 -6.79
N ILE A 116 -17.69 4.16 -6.90
CA ILE A 116 -17.27 5.33 -6.12
C ILE A 116 -17.21 6.54 -7.05
N ASP A 117 -17.69 7.70 -6.60
CA ASP A 117 -17.75 8.95 -7.39
C ASP A 117 -16.37 9.56 -7.66
N SER A 118 -15.30 8.99 -7.09
CA SER A 118 -13.92 9.40 -7.28
C SER A 118 -13.22 8.49 -8.28
N ASN A 119 -12.31 9.05 -9.08
CA ASN A 119 -11.45 8.26 -9.98
C ASN A 119 -10.16 7.76 -9.31
N ILE A 120 -9.98 8.02 -8.01
CA ILE A 120 -8.81 7.58 -7.25
C ILE A 120 -9.16 6.26 -6.55
N ASN A 121 -8.34 5.22 -6.75
CA ASN A 121 -8.54 3.88 -6.20
C ASN A 121 -9.92 3.28 -6.48
N SER A 122 -10.53 3.66 -7.61
CA SER A 122 -11.85 3.19 -8.03
C SER A 122 -11.82 1.85 -8.75
N LYS A 123 -10.63 1.30 -8.98
CA LYS A 123 -10.41 0.02 -9.67
C LYS A 123 -9.27 -0.75 -9.02
N GLY A 124 -9.35 -2.07 -9.03
CA GLY A 124 -8.28 -2.93 -8.55
C GLY A 124 -8.61 -4.41 -8.64
N TRP A 125 -7.68 -5.23 -8.18
CA TRP A 125 -7.80 -6.69 -8.18
C TRP A 125 -8.40 -7.20 -6.88
N VAL A 126 -9.33 -8.15 -7.00
CA VAL A 126 -9.94 -8.86 -5.87
C VAL A 126 -9.90 -10.36 -6.13
N ILE A 127 -9.67 -11.13 -5.08
CA ILE A 127 -9.69 -12.60 -5.16
C ILE A 127 -11.13 -13.10 -5.30
N SER A 128 -11.34 -14.17 -6.07
CA SER A 128 -12.67 -14.71 -6.33
C SER A 128 -13.46 -15.06 -5.07
N SER A 129 -12.79 -15.47 -4.00
CA SER A 129 -13.42 -15.82 -2.73
C SER A 129 -14.03 -14.63 -1.97
N SER A 130 -13.68 -13.39 -2.34
CA SER A 130 -14.21 -12.16 -1.74
C SER A 130 -15.40 -11.60 -2.53
N LEU A 131 -15.79 -12.24 -3.63
CA LEU A 131 -16.97 -11.89 -4.41
C LEU A 131 -18.07 -12.94 -4.21
N SER A 132 -19.27 -12.44 -3.94
CA SER A 132 -20.51 -13.20 -3.91
C SER A 132 -21.45 -12.75 -5.03
N ASN A 133 -22.48 -13.55 -5.34
CA ASN A 133 -23.52 -13.20 -6.32
C ASN A 133 -22.95 -12.69 -7.65
N LEU A 134 -22.27 -13.56 -8.39
CA LEU A 134 -21.74 -13.25 -9.72
C LEU A 134 -22.84 -13.40 -10.78
N TYR A 135 -23.01 -12.39 -11.63
CA TYR A 135 -24.09 -12.38 -12.64
C TYR A 135 -23.73 -11.52 -13.86
N ASN A 136 -24.48 -11.69 -14.95
CA ASN A 136 -24.26 -11.00 -16.23
C ASN A 136 -25.27 -9.89 -16.53
N GLU A 137 -26.39 -9.83 -15.81
CA GLU A 137 -27.43 -8.82 -16.01
C GLU A 137 -27.49 -7.85 -14.84
N PRO A 138 -27.49 -6.52 -15.06
CA PRO A 138 -27.58 -5.56 -13.97
C PRO A 138 -28.82 -5.87 -13.10
N LEU A 139 -28.62 -6.07 -11.79
CA LEU A 139 -29.72 -6.31 -10.85
C LEU A 139 -30.71 -5.14 -10.92
N SER A 140 -31.87 -5.36 -11.55
CA SER A 140 -32.99 -4.44 -11.53
C SER A 140 -33.35 -4.09 -10.09
N PRO A 141 -33.63 -2.81 -9.75
CA PRO A 141 -34.17 -2.48 -8.45
C PRO A 141 -35.53 -3.16 -8.30
N THR A 142 -35.66 -4.03 -7.30
CA THR A 142 -36.96 -4.60 -6.91
C THR A 142 -37.84 -3.47 -6.41
N TYR A 143 -38.70 -2.93 -7.28
CA TYR A 143 -39.81 -2.08 -6.88
C TYR A 143 -40.86 -2.98 -6.22
N ASN A 144 -41.05 -2.81 -4.91
CA ASN A 144 -42.17 -3.42 -4.20
C ASN A 144 -43.45 -2.64 -4.56
N ASP A 145 -44.16 -3.09 -5.60
CA ASP A 145 -45.52 -2.64 -5.91
C ASP A 145 -46.51 -3.26 -4.89
N GLN A 146 -46.59 -2.70 -3.68
CA GLN A 146 -47.71 -2.99 -2.76
C GLN A 146 -48.32 -1.76 -2.06
N ASP A 147 -47.83 -0.55 -2.30
CA ASP A 147 -48.34 0.67 -1.63
C ASP A 147 -49.21 1.56 -2.54
N ASN A 148 -49.99 0.99 -3.46
CA ASN A 148 -50.97 1.75 -4.25
C ASN A 148 -52.30 1.00 -4.36
N ILE A 149 -52.99 0.86 -3.22
CA ILE A 149 -54.43 0.60 -3.22
C ILE A 149 -55.09 1.59 -2.29
N GLY A 150 -55.81 2.54 -2.89
CA GLY A 150 -56.82 3.33 -2.22
C GLY A 150 -56.53 4.82 -2.25
N LEU A 151 -57.00 5.51 -3.30
CA LEU A 151 -57.59 6.85 -3.20
C LEU A 151 -58.34 7.27 -4.49
N ASP A 152 -58.97 6.35 -5.22
CA ASP A 152 -59.62 6.67 -6.50
C ASP A 152 -61.07 6.18 -6.54
N GLU A 153 -61.86 6.45 -5.50
CA GLU A 153 -63.31 6.22 -5.59
C GLU A 153 -64.08 7.23 -4.73
N LYS A 154 -64.19 8.48 -5.22
CA LYS A 154 -65.26 9.42 -4.83
C LYS A 154 -65.34 10.67 -5.71
N ILE A 155 -65.49 10.50 -7.02
CA ILE A 155 -66.12 11.54 -7.86
C ILE A 155 -66.97 10.84 -8.92
N ASN A 156 -68.28 10.72 -8.65
CA ASN A 156 -69.42 10.68 -9.59
C ASN A 156 -70.55 9.75 -9.09
N SER A 157 -71.41 10.30 -8.22
CA SER A 157 -72.87 10.11 -8.25
C SER A 157 -73.56 11.22 -7.47
#